data_AF-A0A5D0NW29-F1
#
_entry.id   AF-A0A5D0NW29-F1
#
_cell.length_a   1.000
_cell.length_b   1.000
_cell.length_c   1.000
_cell.angle_alpha   90.00
_cell.angle_beta   90.00
_cell.angle_gamma   90.00
#
_symmetry.space_group_name_H-M   'P 1'
#
loop_
_entity.id
_entity.type
_entity.pdbx_description
1 polymer ?
#
loop_
_entity_poly.entity_id
_entity_poly.type
_entity_poly.pdbx_seq_one_letter_code
_entity_poly.pdbx_strand_id
1 'polypeptide(L)'
;MAVIHETTLSPGKLELLAAWLPAQPWYTKNAGGPELSRAGGFRLDDPDGEVGMEFMVVTDASGGRPVSYHVPLSYRGAPLDGAADGLVGTAEHGVLGRRWVYDGAHDPVLAGELIALLQGRAEPQHQTKSDTREPSVTSHYTGDAVLTLAALTKVTSTPDGTDVHVETDPRGPLTIKLARALAPGGAAPAGALGRVEAAWRPPGGDQARGTFAVLAPAAG
;
A
#
# COMPACT_ATOMS: atom_id res chain seq x y z
N MET A 1 0.69 -15.75 -9.76
CA MET A 1 1.20 -14.58 -10.51
C MET A 1 0.03 -13.88 -11.17
N ALA A 2 -0.18 -12.60 -10.88
CA ALA A 2 -1.39 -11.88 -11.26
C ALA A 2 -1.24 -11.20 -12.63
N VAL A 3 -2.01 -11.70 -13.62
CA VAL A 3 -2.05 -11.18 -15.00
C VAL A 3 -2.66 -9.77 -15.02
N ILE A 4 -1.99 -8.82 -15.68
CA ILE A 4 -2.57 -7.51 -15.97
C ILE A 4 -3.47 -7.64 -17.19
N HIS A 5 -4.77 -7.37 -17.01
CA HIS A 5 -5.70 -7.22 -18.13
C HIS A 5 -5.65 -5.78 -18.65
N GLU A 6 -5.38 -5.61 -19.94
CA GLU A 6 -5.63 -4.34 -20.62
C GLU A 6 -7.15 -4.15 -20.79
N THR A 7 -7.77 -3.54 -19.79
CA THR A 7 -9.23 -3.30 -19.78
C THR A 7 -9.57 -2.06 -18.95
N THR A 8 -10.85 -1.71 -18.92
CA THR A 8 -11.36 -0.58 -18.15
C THR A 8 -11.70 -0.98 -16.72
N LEU A 9 -11.58 0.00 -15.82
CA LEU A 9 -12.07 -0.05 -14.45
C LEU A 9 -12.95 1.18 -14.26
N SER A 10 -14.22 1.00 -13.87
CA SER A 10 -15.18 2.10 -13.69
C SER A 10 -15.93 2.00 -12.35
N PRO A 11 -15.82 2.99 -11.45
CA PRO A 11 -14.95 4.15 -11.52
C PRO A 11 -13.46 3.79 -11.61
N GLY A 12 -12.66 4.68 -12.17
CA GLY A 12 -11.21 4.51 -12.26
C GLY A 12 -10.54 4.63 -10.88
N LYS A 13 -9.31 4.09 -10.76
CA LYS A 13 -8.56 4.12 -9.49
C LYS A 13 -8.40 5.55 -8.94
N LEU A 14 -8.08 6.53 -9.80
CA LEU A 14 -7.91 7.92 -9.36
C LEU A 14 -9.24 8.56 -8.95
N GLU A 15 -10.36 8.20 -9.57
CA GLU A 15 -11.68 8.70 -9.20
C GLU A 15 -12.09 8.18 -7.81
N LEU A 16 -11.87 6.88 -7.56
CA LEU A 16 -12.08 6.27 -6.25
C LEU A 16 -11.23 6.96 -5.17
N LEU A 17 -9.94 7.18 -5.45
CA LEU A 17 -9.04 7.85 -4.51
C LEU A 17 -9.40 9.32 -4.29
N ALA A 18 -9.83 10.04 -5.33
CA ALA A 18 -10.24 11.44 -5.20
C ALA A 18 -11.44 11.60 -4.25
N ALA A 19 -12.36 10.63 -4.23
CA ALA A 19 -13.48 10.59 -3.29
C ALA A 19 -13.05 10.16 -1.87
N TRP A 20 -12.11 9.21 -1.76
CA TRP A 20 -11.74 8.58 -0.48
C TRP A 20 -10.68 9.34 0.32
N LEU A 21 -9.68 9.95 -0.33
CA LEU A 21 -8.55 10.63 0.32
C LEU A 21 -8.97 11.75 1.30
N PRO A 22 -9.94 12.63 0.99
CA PRO A 22 -10.33 13.73 1.89
C PRO A 22 -10.83 13.30 3.28
N ALA A 23 -11.28 12.05 3.42
CA ALA A 23 -11.71 11.48 4.70
C ALA A 23 -10.55 10.98 5.57
N GLN A 24 -9.34 10.85 5.01
CA GLN A 24 -8.20 10.27 5.70
C GLN A 24 -7.50 11.28 6.63
N PRO A 25 -7.05 10.87 7.82
CA PRO A 25 -6.45 11.78 8.79
C PRO A 25 -5.06 12.29 8.39
N TRP A 26 -4.32 11.53 7.56
CA TRP A 26 -3.00 11.88 7.01
C TRP A 26 -3.08 12.69 5.71
N TYR A 27 -4.28 12.89 5.16
CA TYR A 27 -4.44 13.66 3.92
C TYR A 27 -4.42 15.16 4.21
N THR A 28 -3.57 15.90 3.47
CA THR A 28 -3.51 17.36 3.55
C THR A 28 -4.68 17.96 2.78
N LYS A 29 -5.71 18.39 3.50
CA LYS A 29 -6.94 18.93 2.92
C LYS A 29 -6.70 20.24 2.18
N ASN A 30 -7.40 20.39 1.06
CA ASN A 30 -7.49 21.62 0.27
C ASN A 30 -8.96 21.89 -0.06
N ALA A 31 -9.28 23.13 -0.44
CA ALA A 31 -10.67 23.55 -0.67
C ALA A 31 -11.27 23.06 -2.00
N GLY A 32 -10.43 22.68 -2.97
CA GLY A 32 -10.85 22.30 -4.34
C GLY A 32 -11.07 20.80 -4.56
N GLY A 33 -10.66 19.96 -3.61
CA GLY A 33 -10.59 18.52 -3.79
C GLY A 33 -9.28 18.05 -4.44
N PRO A 34 -8.98 16.75 -4.40
CA PRO A 34 -7.70 16.23 -4.88
C PRO A 34 -7.55 16.33 -6.40
N GLU A 35 -6.40 16.81 -6.88
CA GLU A 35 -6.00 16.77 -8.29
C GLU A 35 -4.94 15.68 -8.48
N LEU A 36 -5.42 14.44 -8.65
CA LEU A 36 -4.57 13.26 -8.58
C LEU A 36 -3.95 12.89 -9.92
N SER A 37 -2.69 12.49 -9.85
CA SER A 37 -1.93 11.91 -10.95
C SER A 37 -1.14 10.71 -10.45
N ARG A 38 -0.89 9.71 -11.30
CA ARG A 38 -0.04 8.57 -10.92
C ARG A 38 1.42 9.01 -10.86
N ALA A 39 2.12 8.60 -9.82
CA ALA A 39 3.54 8.92 -9.61
C ALA A 39 4.42 7.66 -9.44
N GLY A 40 3.85 6.46 -9.45
CA GLY A 40 4.61 5.21 -9.38
C GLY A 40 3.92 4.19 -8.49
N GLY A 41 4.71 3.24 -8.00
CA GLY A 41 4.25 2.15 -7.17
C GLY A 41 4.74 0.79 -7.68
N PHE A 42 4.30 -0.25 -7.00
CA PHE A 42 4.61 -1.64 -7.35
C PHE A 42 3.42 -2.53 -7.00
N ARG A 43 3.48 -3.80 -7.38
CA ARG A 43 2.48 -4.82 -7.04
C ARG A 43 3.15 -5.95 -6.27
N LEU A 44 2.35 -6.66 -5.50
CA LEU A 44 2.71 -7.98 -4.97
C LEU A 44 1.70 -8.98 -5.52
N ASP A 45 2.16 -10.21 -5.74
CA ASP A 45 1.30 -11.30 -6.18
C ASP A 45 0.71 -11.99 -4.96
N ASP A 46 -0.59 -12.24 -4.98
CA ASP A 46 -1.21 -13.16 -4.04
C ASP A 46 -0.79 -14.61 -4.38
N PRO A 47 -0.23 -15.37 -3.42
CA PRO A 47 0.10 -16.78 -3.62
C PRO A 47 -1.09 -17.63 -4.09
N ASP A 48 -2.30 -17.30 -3.64
CA ASP A 48 -3.54 -18.01 -4.00
C ASP A 48 -4.20 -17.43 -5.27
N GLY A 49 -3.77 -16.24 -5.70
CA GLY A 49 -4.22 -15.59 -6.94
C GLY A 49 -5.62 -14.97 -6.89
N GLU A 50 -6.20 -14.81 -5.70
CA GLU A 50 -7.57 -14.32 -5.49
C GLU A 50 -7.64 -12.80 -5.26
N VAL A 51 -6.57 -12.21 -4.74
CA VAL A 51 -6.49 -10.79 -4.37
C VAL A 51 -5.48 -10.07 -5.25
N GLY A 52 -5.95 -9.05 -5.99
CA GLY A 52 -5.03 -8.11 -6.62
C GLY A 52 -4.45 -7.17 -5.57
N MET A 53 -3.13 -6.97 -5.54
CA MET A 53 -2.47 -6.05 -4.60
C MET A 53 -1.59 -5.04 -5.34
N GLU A 54 -1.67 -3.77 -4.93
CA GLU A 54 -0.91 -2.66 -5.50
C GLU A 54 -0.52 -1.68 -4.41
N PHE A 55 0.73 -1.23 -4.42
CA PHE A 55 1.25 -0.17 -3.56
C PHE A 55 1.37 1.09 -4.41
N MET A 56 0.25 1.77 -4.63
CA MET A 56 0.14 2.87 -5.57
C MET A 56 0.69 4.16 -4.99
N VAL A 57 1.41 4.95 -5.79
CA VAL A 57 1.75 6.34 -5.45
C VAL A 57 0.96 7.28 -6.34
N VAL A 58 0.24 8.21 -5.72
CA VAL A 58 -0.44 9.33 -6.39
C VAL A 58 0.16 10.64 -5.93
N THR A 59 0.29 11.61 -6.83
CA THR A 59 0.62 12.99 -6.47
C THR A 59 -0.63 13.84 -6.59
N ASP A 60 -0.96 14.54 -5.51
CA ASP A 60 -2.00 15.57 -5.46
C ASP A 60 -1.37 16.94 -5.66
N ALA A 61 -1.80 17.65 -6.71
CA ALA A 61 -1.30 18.97 -7.08
C ALA A 61 -2.24 20.13 -6.71
N SER A 62 -3.37 19.85 -6.07
CA SER A 62 -4.42 20.84 -5.74
C SER A 62 -4.02 21.87 -4.67
N GLY A 63 -2.95 21.60 -3.91
CA GLY A 63 -2.41 22.51 -2.89
C GLY A 63 -1.31 23.43 -3.40
N GLY A 64 -0.80 24.33 -2.53
CA GLY A 64 0.31 25.23 -2.89
C GLY A 64 1.64 24.52 -3.20
N ARG A 65 1.80 23.26 -2.78
CA ARG A 65 2.89 22.37 -3.17
C ARG A 65 2.34 20.96 -3.40
N PRO A 66 2.77 20.24 -4.46
CA PRO A 66 2.34 18.86 -4.67
C PRO A 66 2.74 17.93 -3.52
N VAL A 67 1.86 17.02 -3.14
CA VAL A 67 2.10 15.99 -2.10
C VAL A 67 1.92 14.62 -2.72
N SER A 68 2.91 13.74 -2.53
CA SER A 68 2.80 12.34 -2.96
C SER A 68 2.24 11.47 -1.84
N TYR A 69 1.18 10.74 -2.12
CA TYR A 69 0.55 9.78 -1.21
C TYR A 69 0.78 8.35 -1.68
N HIS A 70 1.21 7.51 -0.74
CA HIS A 70 1.30 6.07 -0.88
C HIS A 70 0.02 5.42 -0.37
N VAL A 71 -0.64 4.66 -1.26
CA VAL A 71 -1.92 4.01 -1.01
C VAL A 71 -1.80 2.54 -1.43
N PRO A 72 -1.51 1.63 -0.48
CA PRO A 72 -1.75 0.21 -0.65
C PRO A 72 -3.23 -0.03 -0.95
N LEU A 73 -3.52 -0.82 -1.97
CA LEU A 73 -4.85 -1.16 -2.41
C LEU A 73 -4.95 -2.67 -2.60
N SER A 74 -6.05 -3.25 -2.14
CA SER A 74 -6.43 -4.61 -2.50
C SER A 74 -7.72 -4.63 -3.32
N TYR A 75 -7.78 -5.56 -4.28
CA TYR A 75 -8.89 -5.73 -5.22
C TYR A 75 -9.45 -7.14 -5.04
N ARG A 76 -10.67 -7.25 -4.49
CA ARG A 76 -11.32 -8.54 -4.22
C ARG A 76 -12.53 -8.78 -5.11
N GLY A 77 -12.80 -10.05 -5.39
CA GLY A 77 -14.00 -10.50 -6.12
C GLY A 77 -15.27 -10.60 -5.28
N ALA A 78 -15.18 -10.37 -3.96
CA ALA A 78 -16.28 -10.33 -3.01
C ALA A 78 -15.94 -9.33 -1.87
N PRO A 79 -16.94 -8.87 -1.10
CA PRO A 79 -16.68 -8.06 0.09
C PRO A 79 -15.78 -8.81 1.09
N LEU A 80 -14.92 -8.07 1.78
CA LEU A 80 -14.12 -8.55 2.89
C LEU A 80 -14.86 -8.30 4.21
N ASP A 81 -15.17 -9.39 4.93
CA ASP A 81 -15.79 -9.32 6.25
C ASP A 81 -14.89 -8.59 7.25
N GLY A 82 -15.49 -7.72 8.07
CA GLY A 82 -14.79 -6.97 9.12
C GLY A 82 -13.91 -5.80 8.63
N ALA A 83 -13.87 -5.51 7.32
CA ALA A 83 -13.04 -4.44 6.74
C ALA A 83 -13.84 -3.29 6.12
N ALA A 84 -15.09 -3.08 6.54
CA ALA A 84 -15.95 -2.03 6.01
C ALA A 84 -15.31 -0.63 6.12
N ASP A 85 -14.61 -0.35 7.21
CA ASP A 85 -13.91 0.92 7.44
C ASP A 85 -12.75 1.16 6.45
N GLY A 86 -12.24 0.10 5.84
CA GLY A 86 -11.20 0.15 4.81
C GLY A 86 -11.74 0.21 3.38
N LEU A 87 -13.06 0.20 3.16
CA LEU A 87 -13.62 0.19 1.80
C LEU A 87 -13.38 1.55 1.13
N VAL A 88 -12.59 1.55 0.07
CA VAL A 88 -12.36 2.72 -0.79
C VAL A 88 -13.54 2.89 -1.76
N GLY A 89 -14.07 1.78 -2.26
CA GLY A 89 -15.27 1.76 -3.08
C GLY A 89 -15.39 0.47 -3.90
N THR A 90 -16.32 0.46 -4.84
CA THR A 90 -16.50 -0.65 -5.79
C THR A 90 -16.30 -0.16 -7.21
N ALA A 91 -15.75 -1.01 -8.08
CA ALA A 91 -15.60 -0.71 -9.49
C ALA A 91 -15.89 -1.94 -10.37
N GLU A 92 -16.44 -1.70 -11.56
CA GLU A 92 -16.62 -2.72 -12.59
C GLU A 92 -15.35 -2.85 -13.41
N HIS A 93 -14.77 -4.05 -13.41
CA HIS A 93 -13.60 -4.40 -14.22
C HIS A 93 -14.06 -5.13 -15.48
N GLY A 94 -13.64 -4.69 -16.67
CA GLY A 94 -14.19 -5.20 -17.93
C GLY A 94 -14.02 -6.71 -18.20
N VAL A 95 -13.05 -7.36 -17.53
CA VAL A 95 -12.84 -8.82 -17.58
C VAL A 95 -13.35 -9.54 -16.32
N LEU A 96 -12.91 -9.11 -15.15
CA LEU A 96 -13.21 -9.78 -13.87
C LEU A 96 -14.61 -9.43 -13.31
N GLY A 97 -15.33 -8.46 -13.86
CA GLY A 97 -16.59 -7.97 -13.29
C GLY A 97 -16.39 -7.11 -12.04
N ARG A 98 -17.42 -6.98 -11.20
CA ARG A 98 -17.38 -6.13 -9.99
C ARG A 98 -16.21 -6.48 -9.06
N ARG A 99 -15.50 -5.45 -8.63
CA ARG A 99 -14.39 -5.51 -7.68
C ARG A 99 -14.69 -4.63 -6.47
N TRP A 100 -14.34 -5.12 -5.29
CA TRP A 100 -14.30 -4.34 -4.07
C TRP A 100 -12.87 -3.88 -3.85
N VAL A 101 -12.69 -2.57 -3.75
CA VAL A 101 -11.39 -1.93 -3.59
C VAL A 101 -11.26 -1.47 -2.15
N TYR A 102 -10.27 -2.00 -1.45
CA TYR A 102 -9.98 -1.67 -0.07
C TYR A 102 -8.65 -0.93 0.06
N ASP A 103 -8.54 -0.11 1.10
CA ASP A 103 -7.26 0.30 1.64
C ASP A 103 -6.55 -0.96 2.14
N GLY A 104 -5.44 -1.28 1.49
CA GLY A 104 -4.68 -2.51 1.71
C GLY A 104 -4.23 -2.71 3.16
N ALA A 105 -4.16 -1.63 3.94
CA ALA A 105 -3.89 -1.68 5.38
C ALA A 105 -4.89 -2.55 6.16
N HIS A 106 -6.10 -2.76 5.64
CA HIS A 106 -7.15 -3.57 6.25
C HIS A 106 -7.22 -5.00 5.68
N ASP A 107 -6.37 -5.35 4.72
CA ASP A 107 -6.40 -6.66 4.07
C ASP A 107 -5.32 -7.60 4.63
N PRO A 108 -5.69 -8.72 5.28
CA PRO A 108 -4.72 -9.69 5.78
C PRO A 108 -3.79 -10.25 4.71
N VAL A 109 -4.26 -10.42 3.47
CA VAL A 109 -3.43 -10.95 2.38
C VAL A 109 -2.32 -9.96 2.03
N LEU A 110 -2.65 -8.65 1.96
CA LEU A 110 -1.65 -7.61 1.71
C LEU A 110 -0.68 -7.45 2.87
N ALA A 111 -1.15 -7.54 4.12
CA ALA A 111 -0.27 -7.51 5.29
C ALA A 111 0.70 -8.71 5.30
N GLY A 112 0.23 -9.90 4.95
CA GLY A 112 1.04 -11.12 4.83
C GLY A 112 2.11 -11.00 3.75
N GLU A 113 1.74 -10.54 2.56
CA GLU A 113 2.68 -10.37 1.46
C GLU A 113 3.66 -9.22 1.68
N LEU A 114 3.27 -8.17 2.40
CA LEU A 114 4.21 -7.13 2.83
C LEU A 114 5.24 -7.67 3.83
N ILE A 115 4.83 -8.54 4.76
CA ILE A 115 5.74 -9.26 5.66
C ILE A 115 6.67 -10.19 4.86
N ALA A 116 6.17 -10.86 3.83
CA ALA A 116 6.98 -11.69 2.94
C ALA A 116 7.98 -10.85 2.13
N LEU A 117 7.57 -9.71 1.57
CA LEU A 117 8.44 -8.76 0.85
C LEU A 117 9.57 -8.26 1.74
N LEU A 118 9.28 -7.87 2.99
CA LEU A 118 10.27 -7.44 3.97
C LEU A 118 11.38 -8.48 4.16
N GLN A 119 11.02 -9.76 4.14
CA GLN A 119 11.93 -10.90 4.29
C GLN A 119 12.53 -11.39 2.96
N GLY A 120 12.27 -10.70 1.84
CA GLY A 120 12.76 -11.08 0.51
C GLY A 120 12.08 -12.33 -0.07
N ARG A 121 10.92 -12.73 0.46
CA ARG A 121 10.16 -13.92 0.03
C ARG A 121 9.03 -13.62 -0.95
N ALA A 122 8.63 -12.36 -1.08
CA ALA A 122 7.73 -11.88 -2.12
C ALA A 122 8.48 -10.93 -3.06
N GLU A 123 8.23 -11.04 -4.36
CA GLU A 123 8.90 -10.23 -5.38
C GLU A 123 8.04 -9.00 -5.73
N PRO A 124 8.59 -7.77 -5.63
CA PRO A 124 7.88 -6.59 -6.09
C PRO A 124 7.79 -6.59 -7.61
N GLN A 125 6.57 -6.55 -8.12
CA GLN A 125 6.26 -6.54 -9.54
C GLN A 125 5.97 -5.13 -10.05
N HIS A 126 6.22 -4.88 -11.33
CA HIS A 126 5.95 -3.63 -12.01
C HIS A 126 4.43 -3.39 -12.11
N GLN A 127 4.03 -2.14 -11.92
CA GLN A 127 2.62 -1.74 -11.86
C GLN A 127 1.81 -1.99 -13.14
N THR A 128 2.46 -1.93 -14.32
CA THR A 128 1.78 -2.00 -15.63
C THR A 128 2.33 -3.09 -16.56
N LYS A 129 3.32 -3.86 -16.12
CA LYS A 129 3.92 -4.93 -16.93
C LYS A 129 3.82 -6.23 -16.16
N SER A 130 3.20 -7.24 -16.77
CA SER A 130 3.17 -8.58 -16.20
C SER A 130 4.59 -9.15 -16.12
N ASP A 131 4.84 -9.97 -15.11
CA ASP A 131 6.04 -10.81 -14.98
C ASP A 131 7.35 -10.03 -15.05
N THR A 132 7.29 -8.77 -14.62
CA THR A 132 8.39 -7.82 -14.66
C THR A 132 8.63 -7.32 -13.25
N ARG A 133 9.79 -7.63 -12.68
CA ARG A 133 10.22 -7.10 -11.38
C ARG A 133 10.28 -5.56 -11.39
N GLU A 134 9.91 -4.93 -10.27
CA GLU A 134 10.13 -3.51 -10.02
C GLU A 134 11.48 -3.30 -9.31
N PRO A 135 12.55 -2.90 -10.03
CA PRO A 135 13.91 -2.85 -9.48
C PRO A 135 14.11 -1.72 -8.48
N SER A 136 13.23 -0.71 -8.44
CA SER A 136 13.36 0.40 -7.50
C SER A 136 12.96 0.05 -6.07
N VAL A 137 12.27 -1.08 -5.86
CA VAL A 137 11.83 -1.54 -4.54
C VAL A 137 12.96 -2.32 -3.86
N THR A 138 13.33 -1.88 -2.67
CA THR A 138 14.31 -2.55 -1.81
C THR A 138 13.67 -2.82 -0.46
N SER A 139 13.83 -4.04 0.04
CA SER A 139 13.44 -4.41 1.39
C SER A 139 14.66 -4.82 2.21
N HIS A 140 14.54 -4.63 3.51
CA HIS A 140 15.52 -5.05 4.49
C HIS A 140 14.80 -5.57 5.72
N TYR A 141 15.29 -6.66 6.29
CA TYR A 141 14.78 -7.26 7.53
C TYR A 141 15.97 -7.74 8.37
N THR A 142 15.95 -7.41 9.66
CA THR A 142 17.02 -7.70 10.63
C THR A 142 16.66 -8.80 11.62
N GLY A 143 15.48 -9.40 11.50
CA GLY A 143 15.10 -10.50 12.38
C GLY A 143 15.68 -11.84 11.95
N ASP A 144 15.89 -12.72 12.92
CA ASP A 144 16.58 -14.00 12.72
C ASP A 144 15.63 -15.15 12.36
N ALA A 145 14.31 -14.92 12.42
CA ALA A 145 13.28 -15.92 12.16
C ALA A 145 12.41 -15.53 10.96
N VAL A 146 11.96 -16.53 10.21
CA VAL A 146 10.93 -16.33 9.20
C VAL A 146 9.61 -16.06 9.90
N LEU A 147 8.97 -14.94 9.57
CA LEU A 147 7.68 -14.53 10.09
C LEU A 147 6.58 -14.83 9.07
N THR A 148 5.48 -15.41 9.55
CA THR A 148 4.20 -15.50 8.86
C THR A 148 3.16 -14.67 9.59
N LEU A 149 2.19 -14.13 8.84
CA LEU A 149 1.05 -13.46 9.44
C LEU A 149 0.14 -14.50 10.09
N ALA A 150 -0.13 -14.37 11.38
CA ALA A 150 -1.13 -15.17 12.08
C ALA A 150 -2.49 -14.46 12.11
N ALA A 151 -2.50 -13.15 12.36
CA ALA A 151 -3.72 -12.35 12.34
C ALA A 151 -3.41 -10.86 12.10
N LEU A 152 -4.33 -10.16 11.43
CA LEU A 152 -4.40 -8.70 11.45
C LEU A 152 -5.41 -8.32 12.53
N THR A 153 -4.97 -7.59 13.56
CA THR A 153 -5.77 -7.35 14.77
C THR A 153 -6.40 -5.96 14.82
N LYS A 154 -5.70 -4.94 14.32
CA LYS A 154 -6.20 -3.56 14.36
C LYS A 154 -5.49 -2.68 13.32
N VAL A 155 -6.22 -1.70 12.78
CA VAL A 155 -5.66 -0.64 11.94
C VAL A 155 -5.93 0.71 12.60
N THR A 156 -4.91 1.56 12.69
CA THR A 156 -5.03 2.91 13.24
C THR A 156 -4.39 3.91 12.28
N SER A 157 -5.18 4.82 11.71
CA SER A 157 -4.66 5.93 10.89
C SER A 157 -4.51 7.19 11.73
N THR A 158 -3.36 7.86 11.60
CA THR A 158 -3.02 9.12 12.27
C THR A 158 -2.60 10.15 11.21
N PRO A 159 -2.36 11.42 11.58
CA PRO A 159 -1.77 12.39 10.64
C PRO A 159 -0.42 11.98 10.04
N ASP A 160 0.35 11.12 10.74
CA ASP A 160 1.70 10.73 10.33
C ASP A 160 1.74 9.46 9.45
N GLY A 161 0.62 8.73 9.34
CA GLY A 161 0.55 7.50 8.56
C GLY A 161 -0.52 6.52 9.06
N THR A 162 -0.29 5.23 8.84
CA THR A 162 -1.18 4.16 9.33
C THR A 162 -0.37 3.07 10.03
N ASP A 163 -0.77 2.71 11.23
CA ASP A 163 -0.25 1.57 11.98
C ASP A 163 -1.19 0.37 11.79
N VAL A 164 -0.66 -0.74 11.27
CA VAL A 164 -1.35 -2.03 11.14
C VAL A 164 -0.76 -2.98 12.17
N HIS A 165 -1.56 -3.32 13.18
CA HIS A 165 -1.20 -4.25 14.24
C HIS A 165 -1.47 -5.68 13.78
N VAL A 166 -0.47 -6.53 13.95
CA VAL A 166 -0.48 -7.91 13.47
C VAL A 166 0.08 -8.86 14.52
N GLU A 167 -0.46 -10.07 14.56
CA GLU A 167 0.17 -11.21 15.23
C GLU A 167 1.00 -11.97 14.20
N THR A 168 2.22 -12.36 14.57
CA THR A 168 3.11 -13.14 13.72
C THR A 168 3.60 -14.39 14.41
N ASP A 169 3.83 -15.46 13.66
CA ASP A 169 4.45 -16.69 14.16
C ASP A 169 5.90 -16.73 13.66
N PRO A 170 6.91 -17.02 14.51
CA PRO A 170 6.85 -17.34 15.94
C PRO A 170 7.02 -16.16 16.90
N ARG A 171 7.02 -14.92 16.41
CA ARG A 171 7.45 -13.75 17.19
C ARG A 171 6.38 -13.13 18.09
N GLY A 172 5.10 -13.30 17.77
CA GLY A 172 3.97 -12.62 18.41
C GLY A 172 3.72 -11.23 17.81
N PRO A 173 3.29 -10.26 18.64
CA PRO A 173 2.70 -9.01 18.16
C PRO A 173 3.75 -8.06 17.57
N LEU A 174 3.44 -7.52 16.39
CA LEU A 174 4.22 -6.50 15.68
C LEU A 174 3.31 -5.40 15.14
N THR A 175 3.94 -4.30 14.71
CA THR A 175 3.26 -3.21 13.99
C THR A 175 3.93 -2.97 12.65
N ILE A 176 3.14 -2.97 11.57
CA ILE A 176 3.54 -2.46 10.27
C ILE A 176 3.13 -0.98 10.20
N LYS A 177 4.10 -0.08 10.09
CA LYS A 177 3.88 1.35 9.93
C LYS A 177 3.94 1.69 8.44
N LEU A 178 2.82 2.12 7.87
CA LEU A 178 2.71 2.56 6.49
C LEU A 178 2.91 4.07 6.41
N ALA A 179 3.92 4.50 5.66
CA ALA A 179 4.06 5.90 5.30
C ALA A 179 2.98 6.24 4.28
N ARG A 180 2.14 7.24 4.59
CA ARG A 180 1.04 7.66 3.72
C ARG A 180 1.39 8.90 2.92
N ALA A 181 1.74 10.00 3.55
CA ALA A 181 2.39 11.13 2.88
C ALA A 181 3.88 10.82 2.73
N LEU A 182 4.38 10.69 1.50
CA LEU A 182 5.76 10.33 1.22
C LEU A 182 6.68 11.56 1.29
N ALA A 183 7.80 11.39 1.97
CA ALA A 183 8.90 12.33 1.97
C ALA A 183 10.15 11.66 1.37
N PRO A 184 10.94 12.37 0.54
CA PRO A 184 12.22 11.85 0.08
C PRO A 184 13.17 11.56 1.25
N GLY A 185 13.86 10.43 1.17
CA GLY A 185 14.73 9.95 2.23
C GLY A 185 13.96 9.45 3.45
N GLY A 186 14.58 9.62 4.62
CA GLY A 186 14.08 9.12 5.89
C GLY A 186 15.00 8.07 6.49
N ALA A 187 15.37 8.26 7.75
CA ALA A 187 16.03 7.20 8.52
C ALA A 187 15.00 6.15 8.92
N ALA A 188 15.43 4.90 9.05
CA ALA A 188 14.61 3.90 9.72
C ALA A 188 14.38 4.34 11.18
N PRO A 189 13.16 4.22 11.72
CA PRO A 189 12.92 4.43 13.14
C PRO A 189 13.85 3.54 13.98
N ALA A 190 14.32 4.06 15.11
CA ALA A 190 15.09 3.26 16.06
C ALA A 190 14.27 2.03 16.49
N GLY A 191 14.89 0.84 16.46
CA GLY A 191 14.23 -0.41 16.80
C GLY A 191 13.38 -1.04 15.69
N ALA A 192 13.41 -0.49 14.47
CA ALA A 192 12.79 -1.14 13.31
C ALA A 192 13.42 -2.51 13.02
N LEU A 193 12.57 -3.51 12.78
CA LEU A 193 12.94 -4.86 12.39
C LEU A 193 13.05 -5.02 10.88
N GLY A 194 12.39 -4.14 10.13
CA GLY A 194 12.49 -4.15 8.68
C GLY A 194 11.92 -2.90 8.05
N ARG A 195 12.25 -2.67 6.78
CA ARG A 195 11.83 -1.50 6.01
C ARG A 195 11.68 -1.86 4.54
N VAL A 196 10.66 -1.28 3.90
CA VAL A 196 10.51 -1.24 2.45
C VAL A 196 10.71 0.19 1.98
N GLU A 197 11.58 0.36 1.00
CA GLU A 197 11.81 1.62 0.29
C GLU A 197 11.54 1.42 -1.19
N ALA A 198 10.98 2.45 -1.84
CA ALA A 198 10.74 2.44 -3.27
C ALA A 198 10.93 3.84 -3.84
N ALA A 199 11.08 3.92 -5.16
CA ALA A 199 11.14 5.18 -5.88
C ALA A 199 9.75 5.57 -6.42
N TRP A 200 9.53 6.87 -6.54
CA TRP A 200 8.38 7.44 -7.27
C TRP A 200 8.84 8.68 -8.02
N ARG A 201 8.06 9.09 -9.02
CA ARG A 201 8.31 10.29 -9.82
C ARG A 201 7.05 11.16 -9.84
N PRO A 202 7.01 12.25 -9.06
CA PRO A 202 5.95 13.24 -9.18
C PRO A 202 5.89 13.80 -10.62
N PRO A 203 4.71 14.18 -11.13
CA PRO A 203 4.61 14.81 -12.45
C PRO A 203 5.46 16.08 -12.52
N GLY A 204 6.29 16.17 -13.57
CA GLY A 204 7.18 17.33 -13.77
C GLY A 204 8.33 17.46 -12.77
N GLY A 205 8.50 16.50 -11.86
CA GLY A 205 9.58 16.48 -10.86
C GLY A 205 10.61 15.39 -11.10
N ASP A 206 11.72 15.49 -10.37
CA ASP A 206 12.75 14.45 -10.33
C ASP A 206 12.26 13.19 -9.62
N GLN A 207 12.92 12.06 -9.90
CA GLN A 207 12.67 10.83 -9.17
C GLN A 207 13.07 11.00 -7.70
N ALA A 208 12.16 10.66 -6.81
CA ALA A 208 12.37 10.60 -5.37
C ALA A 208 12.36 9.14 -4.89
N ARG A 209 12.92 8.91 -3.71
CA ARG A 209 12.97 7.61 -3.03
C ARG A 209 12.79 7.82 -1.53
N GLY A 210 12.14 6.88 -0.86
CA GLY A 210 11.83 6.99 0.57
C GLY A 210 11.14 5.75 1.11
N THR A 211 10.78 5.81 2.40
CA THR A 211 10.10 4.71 3.11
C THR A 211 8.65 4.55 2.68
N PHE A 212 8.23 3.32 2.40
CA PHE A 212 6.83 2.97 2.18
C PHE A 212 6.25 2.25 3.39
N ALA A 213 7.02 1.34 3.99
CA ALA A 213 6.61 0.59 5.17
C ALA A 213 7.79 0.31 6.11
N VAL A 214 7.49 0.21 7.41
CA VAL A 214 8.43 -0.22 8.46
C VAL A 214 7.76 -1.30 9.29
N LEU A 215 8.49 -2.37 9.59
CA LEU A 215 8.07 -3.37 10.59
C LEU A 215 8.78 -3.05 11.90
N ALA A 216 8.04 -2.94 12.99
CA ALA A 216 8.56 -2.64 14.32
C ALA A 216 7.89 -3.52 15.38
N PRO A 217 8.51 -3.68 16.57
CA PRO A 217 7.84 -4.26 17.72
C PRO A 217 6.54 -3.50 18.01
N ALA A 218 5.51 -4.21 18.49
CA ALA A 218 4.30 -3.55 18.97
C ALA A 218 4.67 -2.56 20.10
N ALA A 219 4.07 -1.38 20.08
CA ALA A 219 4.16 -0.46 21.21
C ALA A 219 3.44 -1.10 22.41
N GLY A 220 4.17 -1.30 23.52
CA GLY A 220 3.63 -1.87 24.75
C GLY A 220 2.69 -0.94 25.49
#